data_AF-A0A5E4LQI2-F1
#
_entry.id   AF-A0A5E4LQI2-F1
#
_cell.length_a   1.000
_cell.length_b   1.000
_cell.length_c   1.000
_cell.angle_alpha   90.00
_cell.angle_beta   90.00
_cell.angle_gamma   90.00
#
_symmetry.space_group_name_H-M   'P 1'
#
loop_
_entity.id
_entity.type
_entity.pdbx_description
1 polymer ?
#
loop_
_entity_poly.entity_id
_entity_poly.type
_entity_poly.pdbx_seq_one_letter_code
_entity_poly.pdbx_strand_id
1 'polypeptide(L)'
;MKDIFEFSSGGTFHPEGFGSWFFRLEDRVVTISHNIKGQIKNYGEFYLDESDSDKIWNLIDNANFKQSTRSGQPDEPKYLFAIKNQKMEIWSGDARDDEKLVSLIDHLTVLIEKYTKKKPVLW
;
A
#
# COMPACT_ATOMS: atom_id res chain seq x y z
N MET A 1 16.84 -7.81 -13.38
CA MET A 1 16.42 -7.99 -11.98
C MET A 1 14.95 -7.63 -11.95
N LYS A 2 14.06 -8.44 -11.37
CA LYS A 2 12.64 -8.08 -11.32
C LYS A 2 12.47 -6.99 -10.28
N ASP A 3 11.68 -5.95 -10.60
CA ASP A 3 11.41 -4.87 -9.66
C ASP A 3 10.53 -5.41 -8.53
N ILE A 4 10.82 -4.96 -7.30
CA ILE A 4 10.02 -5.25 -6.11
C ILE A 4 9.34 -3.95 -5.71
N PHE A 5 8.04 -4.03 -5.47
CA PHE A 5 7.23 -2.95 -4.91
C PHE A 5 6.71 -3.36 -3.54
N GLU A 6 6.84 -2.48 -2.56
CA GLU A 6 6.28 -2.66 -1.21
C GLU A 6 5.44 -1.45 -0.82
N PHE A 7 4.31 -1.71 -0.19
CA PHE A 7 3.42 -0.71 0.38
C PHE A 7 3.10 -1.07 1.83
N SER A 8 3.14 -0.08 2.71
CA SER A 8 2.54 -0.14 4.05
C SER A 8 1.57 1.01 4.24
N SER A 9 0.37 0.71 4.74
CA SER A 9 -0.63 1.73 5.03
C SER A 9 -0.31 2.57 6.27
N GLY A 10 0.72 2.20 7.04
CA GLY A 10 0.95 2.78 8.36
C GLY A 10 -0.22 2.54 9.33
N GLY A 11 -0.23 3.22 10.48
CA GLY A 11 -1.41 3.24 11.36
C GLY A 11 -1.55 2.06 12.32
N THR A 12 -0.47 1.38 12.70
CA THR A 12 -0.52 0.28 13.69
C THR A 12 -1.13 0.71 15.04
N PHE A 13 -1.12 2.01 15.32
CA PHE A 13 -1.67 2.66 16.51
C PHE A 13 -2.82 3.64 16.21
N HIS A 14 -3.49 3.53 15.06
CA HIS A 14 -4.66 4.37 14.76
C HIS A 14 -5.74 4.16 15.85
N PRO A 15 -6.38 5.23 16.38
CA PRO A 15 -7.33 5.13 17.49
C PRO A 15 -8.48 4.15 17.22
N GLU A 16 -8.92 4.09 15.96
CA GLU A 16 -10.01 3.21 15.50
C GLU A 16 -9.58 1.73 15.36
N GLY A 17 -8.29 1.44 15.53
CA GLY A 17 -7.79 0.06 15.60
C GLY A 17 -7.77 -0.68 14.26
N PHE A 18 -7.83 0.02 13.12
CA PHE A 18 -7.82 -0.60 11.80
C PHE A 18 -6.51 -1.31 11.46
N GLY A 19 -5.41 -0.98 12.14
CA GLY A 19 -4.11 -1.61 11.94
C GLY A 19 -3.44 -1.21 10.63
N SER A 20 -2.27 -1.79 10.37
CA SER A 20 -1.47 -1.49 9.16
C SER A 20 -1.47 -2.68 8.20
N TRP A 21 -1.83 -2.43 6.96
CA TRP A 21 -1.70 -3.37 5.85
C TRP A 21 -0.30 -3.30 5.27
N PHE A 22 0.24 -4.46 4.91
CA PHE A 22 1.48 -4.59 4.14
C PHE A 22 1.18 -5.36 2.86
N PHE A 23 1.65 -4.83 1.75
CA PHE A 23 1.51 -5.41 0.42
C PHE A 23 2.88 -5.43 -0.23
N ARG A 24 3.33 -6.60 -0.67
CA ARG A 24 4.57 -6.78 -1.43
C ARG A 24 4.24 -7.40 -2.76
N LEU A 25 4.73 -6.82 -3.84
CA LEU A 25 4.62 -7.32 -5.20
C LEU A 25 6.02 -7.54 -5.77
N GLU A 26 6.25 -8.74 -6.27
CA GLU A 26 7.44 -9.11 -7.03
C GLU A 26 6.98 -9.85 -8.28
N ASP A 27 7.17 -9.23 -9.45
CA ASP A 27 6.63 -9.74 -10.72
C ASP A 27 5.09 -9.84 -10.68
N ARG A 28 4.56 -11.06 -10.53
CA ARG A 28 3.13 -11.38 -10.38
C ARG A 28 2.79 -11.94 -9.02
N VAL A 29 3.78 -12.11 -8.14
CA VAL A 29 3.60 -12.69 -6.80
C VAL A 29 3.32 -11.58 -5.82
N VAL A 30 2.18 -11.70 -5.13
CA VAL A 30 1.74 -10.77 -4.11
C VAL A 30 1.75 -11.44 -2.75
N THR A 31 2.36 -10.80 -1.76
CA THR A 31 2.26 -11.18 -0.35
C THR A 31 1.52 -10.11 0.41
N ILE A 32 0.53 -10.50 1.23
CA ILE A 32 -0.29 -9.57 2.01
C ILE A 32 -0.25 -9.96 3.48
N SER A 33 -0.02 -8.98 4.36
CA SER A 33 -0.19 -9.13 5.79
C SER A 33 -0.91 -7.93 6.41
N HIS A 34 -1.55 -8.16 7.55
CA HIS A 34 -2.28 -7.14 8.30
C HIS A 34 -1.86 -7.18 9.75
N ASN A 35 -1.36 -6.07 10.26
CA ASN A 35 -0.93 -5.93 11.65
C ASN A 35 -1.95 -5.10 12.43
N ILE A 36 -2.69 -5.75 13.32
CA ILE A 36 -3.62 -5.08 14.23
C ILE A 36 -3.01 -5.12 15.64
N LYS A 37 -2.58 -3.96 16.16
CA LYS A 37 -2.05 -3.83 17.53
C LYS A 37 -0.93 -4.83 17.86
N GLY A 38 -0.01 -5.05 16.91
CA GLY A 38 1.12 -5.97 17.06
C GLY A 38 0.82 -7.42 16.66
N GLN A 39 -0.45 -7.77 16.39
CA GLN A 39 -0.81 -9.09 15.90
C GLN A 39 -0.80 -9.10 14.39
N ILE A 40 0.24 -9.73 13.82
CA ILE A 40 0.40 -9.86 12.37
C ILE A 40 -0.33 -11.10 11.89
N LYS A 41 -1.28 -10.90 10.99
CA LYS A 41 -1.90 -11.96 10.19
C LYS A 41 -1.32 -11.96 8.79
N ASN A 42 -0.64 -13.04 8.43
CA ASN A 42 -0.20 -13.29 7.05
C ASN A 42 -1.31 -13.99 6.28
N TYR A 43 -1.65 -13.48 5.09
CA TYR A 43 -2.67 -14.08 4.24
C TYR A 43 -2.09 -15.06 3.20
N GLY A 44 -0.77 -15.11 3.08
CA GLY A 44 -0.04 -15.98 2.17
C GLY A 44 0.40 -15.26 0.90
N GLU A 45 0.84 -16.06 -0.06
CA GLU A 45 1.24 -15.62 -1.40
C GLU A 45 0.12 -15.88 -2.39
N PHE A 46 -0.07 -14.91 -3.29
CA PHE A 46 -1.07 -14.94 -4.35
C PHE A 46 -0.41 -14.65 -5.68
N TYR A 47 -0.98 -15.20 -6.75
CA TYR A 47 -0.56 -14.89 -8.11
C TYR A 47 -1.59 -13.96 -8.76
N LEU A 48 -1.10 -12.82 -9.26
CA LEU A 48 -1.91 -11.92 -10.09
C LEU A 48 -2.16 -12.56 -11.44
N ASP A 49 -3.38 -12.40 -11.95
CA ASP A 49 -3.62 -12.58 -13.38
C ASP A 49 -2.88 -11.49 -14.18
N GLU A 50 -2.72 -11.70 -15.48
CA GLU A 50 -1.92 -10.80 -16.34
C GLU A 50 -2.49 -9.38 -16.35
N SER A 51 -3.82 -9.26 -16.42
CA SER A 51 -4.50 -7.98 -16.43
C SER A 51 -4.27 -7.19 -15.13
N ASP A 52 -4.37 -7.82 -13.97
CA ASP A 52 -4.13 -7.17 -12.69
C ASP A 52 -2.65 -6.80 -12.52
N SER A 53 -1.74 -7.67 -12.96
CA SER A 53 -0.30 -7.41 -12.95
C SER A 53 0.07 -6.19 -13.79
N ASP A 54 -0.37 -6.16 -15.05
CA ASP A 54 -0.07 -5.06 -15.97
C ASP A 54 -0.66 -3.74 -15.45
N LYS A 55 -1.88 -3.81 -14.90
CA LYS A 55 -2.55 -2.64 -14.33
C LYS A 55 -1.81 -2.08 -13.11
N ILE A 56 -1.43 -2.91 -12.14
CA ILE A 56 -0.75 -2.42 -10.94
C ILE A 56 0.64 -1.88 -11.26
N TRP A 57 1.40 -2.54 -12.15
CA TRP A 57 2.72 -2.02 -12.55
C TRP A 57 2.61 -0.70 -13.31
N ASN A 58 1.63 -0.55 -14.20
CA ASN A 58 1.38 0.73 -14.86
C ASN A 58 1.01 1.84 -13.86
N LEU A 59 0.20 1.54 -12.84
CA LEU A 59 -0.12 2.53 -11.79
C LEU A 59 1.12 2.90 -10.96
N ILE A 60 1.95 1.91 -10.62
CA ILE A 60 3.21 2.11 -9.89
C ILE A 60 4.18 2.98 -10.70
N ASP A 61 4.39 2.69 -11.99
CA ASP A 61 5.32 3.45 -12.83
C ASP A 61 4.85 4.89 -13.09
N ASN A 62 3.53 5.11 -13.10
CA ASN A 62 2.96 6.45 -13.26
C ASN A 62 2.85 7.23 -11.95
N ALA A 63 2.89 6.56 -10.80
CA ALA A 63 2.80 7.19 -9.50
C ALA A 63 3.98 8.12 -9.27
N ASN A 64 3.67 9.38 -8.97
CA ASN A 64 4.68 10.39 -8.73
C ASN A 64 5.10 10.35 -7.25
N PHE A 65 5.80 9.29 -6.84
CA PHE A 65 6.20 9.13 -5.45
C PHE A 65 7.07 10.31 -5.01
N LYS A 66 6.49 11.20 -4.20
CA LYS A 66 7.14 12.38 -3.65
C LYS A 66 7.02 12.35 -2.14
N GLN A 67 8.15 12.53 -1.47
CA GLN A 67 8.23 12.52 -0.02
C GLN A 67 7.41 13.69 0.51
N SER A 68 6.54 13.44 1.48
CA SER A 68 5.88 14.52 2.19
C SER A 68 6.92 15.38 2.92
N THR A 69 6.88 16.69 2.71
CA THR A 69 7.81 17.65 3.34
C THR A 69 7.21 18.33 4.56
N ARG A 70 5.89 18.21 4.78
CA ARG A 70 5.23 18.80 5.94
C ARG A 70 5.42 17.98 7.20
N SER A 71 5.32 18.65 8.34
CA SER A 71 5.27 18.03 9.65
C SER A 71 4.09 17.06 9.76
N GLY A 72 4.24 16.04 10.61
CA GLY A 72 3.19 15.08 10.87
C GLY A 72 1.99 15.70 11.54
N GLN A 73 0.81 15.17 11.19
CA GLN A 73 -0.43 15.48 11.88
C GLN A 73 -0.78 14.34 12.85
N PRO A 74 -1.33 14.66 14.03
CA PRO A 74 -1.90 13.65 14.91
C PRO A 74 -2.95 12.82 14.18
N ASP A 75 -2.98 11.52 14.49
CA ASP A 75 -3.95 10.55 13.97
C ASP A 75 -3.97 10.39 12.44
N GLU A 76 -3.01 10.96 11.72
CA GLU A 76 -2.88 10.77 10.28
C GLU A 76 -1.91 9.61 9.97
N PRO A 77 -2.34 8.58 9.22
CA PRO A 77 -1.43 7.53 8.82
C PRO A 77 -0.41 8.03 7.79
N LYS A 78 0.80 7.48 7.88
CA LYS A 78 1.87 7.69 6.92
C LYS A 78 2.05 6.44 6.09
N TYR A 79 1.81 6.55 4.79
CA TYR A 79 2.10 5.48 3.86
C TYR A 79 3.60 5.36 3.64
N LEU A 80 4.06 4.13 3.51
CA LEU A 80 5.43 3.81 3.12
C LEU A 80 5.39 3.08 1.80
N PHE A 81 6.12 3.59 0.81
CA PHE A 81 6.33 2.94 -0.48
C PHE A 81 7.80 2.60 -0.63
N ALA A 82 8.11 1.41 -1.14
CA ALA A 82 9.47 1.05 -1.54
C ALA A 82 9.47 0.48 -2.97
N ILE A 83 10.33 1.03 -3.83
CA ILE A 83 10.51 0.57 -5.21
C ILE A 83 11.90 0.95 -5.72
N LYS A 84 12.56 0.08 -6.49
CA LYS A 84 13.84 0.39 -7.17
C LYS A 84 14.89 1.03 -6.24
N ASN A 85 15.03 0.52 -5.01
CA ASN A 85 15.89 1.03 -3.93
C ASN A 85 15.53 2.40 -3.35
N GLN A 86 14.40 2.97 -3.73
CA GLN A 86 13.85 4.19 -3.15
C GLN A 86 12.82 3.81 -2.09
N LYS A 87 12.82 4.56 -0.99
CA LYS A 87 11.78 4.50 0.05
C LYS A 87 11.19 5.88 0.21
N MET A 88 9.87 5.95 0.16
CA MET A 88 9.13 7.21 0.20
C MET A 88 8.07 7.11 1.28
N GLU A 89 8.02 8.12 2.14
CA GLU A 89 6.97 8.26 3.14
C GLU A 89 6.04 9.41 2.76
N ILE A 90 4.75 9.13 2.68
CA ILE A 90 3.75 10.09 2.23
C ILE A 90 2.62 10.08 3.25
N TRP A 91 2.27 11.25 3.78
CA TRP A 91 1.08 11.40 4.62
C TRP A 91 -0.17 11.10 3.80
N SER A 92 -1.15 10.42 4.38
CA SER A 92 -2.36 10.04 3.64
C SER A 92 -3.10 11.22 3.02
N GLY A 93 -3.12 12.38 3.67
CA GLY A 93 -3.66 13.62 3.13
C GLY A 93 -2.92 14.09 1.88
N ASP A 94 -1.59 14.04 1.86
CA ASP A 94 -0.81 14.43 0.66
C ASP A 94 -1.03 13.43 -0.48
N ALA A 95 -1.22 12.15 -0.16
CA ALA A 95 -1.54 11.13 -1.14
C ALA A 95 -2.96 11.30 -1.73
N ARG A 96 -3.91 11.88 -0.97
CA ARG A 96 -5.26 12.20 -1.46
C ARG A 96 -5.28 13.33 -2.48
N ASP A 97 -4.33 14.25 -2.37
CA ASP A 97 -4.21 15.39 -3.28
C ASP A 97 -3.52 15.04 -4.61
N ASP A 98 -2.98 13.82 -4.74
CA ASP A 98 -2.37 13.31 -5.97
C ASP A 98 -3.26 12.21 -6.59
N GLU A 99 -3.95 12.54 -7.68
CA GLU A 99 -4.87 11.63 -8.39
C GLU A 99 -4.22 10.29 -8.80
N LYS A 100 -2.90 10.27 -9.04
CA LYS A 100 -2.19 9.04 -9.42
C LYS A 100 -1.95 8.16 -8.20
N LEU A 101 -1.61 8.75 -7.05
CA LEU A 101 -1.51 8.01 -5.80
C LEU A 101 -2.88 7.51 -5.34
N VAL A 102 -3.94 8.30 -5.48
CA VAL A 102 -5.32 7.85 -5.23
C VAL A 102 -5.65 6.62 -6.07
N SER A 103 -5.38 6.68 -7.38
CA SER A 103 -5.64 5.56 -8.29
C SER A 103 -4.86 4.29 -7.91
N LEU A 104 -3.60 4.44 -7.50
CA LEU A 104 -2.77 3.34 -7.02
C LEU A 104 -3.34 2.73 -5.73
N ILE A 105 -3.65 3.55 -4.73
CA ILE A 105 -4.13 3.09 -3.41
C ILE A 105 -5.52 2.45 -3.50
N ASP A 106 -6.40 2.99 -4.36
CA ASP A 106 -7.70 2.39 -4.64
C ASP A 106 -7.55 1.02 -5.31
N HIS A 107 -6.60 0.88 -6.24
CA HIS A 107 -6.33 -0.41 -6.84
C HIS A 107 -5.73 -1.41 -5.84
N LEU A 108 -4.82 -0.96 -4.96
CA LEU A 108 -4.32 -1.78 -3.84
C LEU A 108 -5.45 -2.23 -2.91
N THR A 109 -6.41 -1.35 -2.61
CA THR A 109 -7.62 -1.68 -1.83
C THR A 109 -8.38 -2.84 -2.47
N VAL A 110 -8.61 -2.76 -3.79
CA VAL A 110 -9.29 -3.82 -4.55
C VAL A 110 -8.53 -5.13 -4.52
N LEU A 111 -7.21 -5.12 -4.72
CA LEU A 111 -6.39 -6.34 -4.68
C LEU A 111 -6.37 -6.97 -3.28
N ILE A 112 -6.18 -6.15 -2.23
CA ILE A 112 -6.22 -6.63 -0.84
C ILE A 112 -7.58 -7.26 -0.55
N GLU A 113 -8.69 -6.62 -0.92
CA GLU A 113 -10.02 -7.19 -0.69
C GLU A 113 -10.25 -8.48 -1.51
N LYS A 114 -9.82 -8.51 -2.78
CA LYS A 114 -9.92 -9.69 -3.65
C LYS A 114 -9.26 -10.92 -3.03
N TYR A 115 -8.03 -10.77 -2.51
CA TYR A 115 -7.23 -11.89 -2.01
C TYR A 115 -7.48 -12.23 -0.54
N THR A 116 -7.79 -11.24 0.30
CA THR A 116 -7.95 -11.45 1.74
C THR A 116 -9.41 -11.61 2.19
N LYS A 117 -10.36 -11.26 1.31
CA LYS A 117 -11.80 -11.14 1.62
C LYS A 117 -12.09 -10.16 2.78
N LYS A 118 -11.19 -9.18 2.98
CA LYS A 118 -11.31 -8.11 3.96
C LYS A 118 -11.22 -6.78 3.24
N LYS A 119 -12.15 -5.89 3.52
CA LYS A 119 -12.10 -4.51 3.05
C LYS A 119 -11.07 -3.74 3.86
N PRO A 120 -9.93 -3.30 3.29
CA PRO A 120 -8.98 -2.49 4.02
C PRO A 120 -9.53 -1.05 4.15
N VAL A 121 -9.24 -0.41 5.27
CA VAL A 121 -9.46 1.03 5.46
C VAL A 121 -8.11 1.69 5.21
N LEU A 122 -7.91 2.14 3.98
CA LEU A 122 -6.67 2.85 3.61
C LEU A 122 -6.85 4.37 3.69
N TRP A 123 -8.08 4.88 3.65
CA TRP A 123 -8.44 6.29 3.74
C TRP A 123 -9.16 6.57 5.07
#